data_AF-A0AAN7DG99-F1
#
_entry.id   AF-A0AAN7DG99-F1
#
_cell.length_a   1.000
_cell.length_b   1.000
_cell.length_c   1.000
_cell.angle_alpha   90.00
_cell.angle_beta   90.00
_cell.angle_gamma   90.00
#
_symmetry.space_group_name_H-M   'P 1'
#
loop_
_entity.id
_entity.type
_entity.pdbx_description
1 polymer ?
#
loop_
_entity_poly.entity_id
_entity_poly.type
_entity_poly.pdbx_seq_one_letter_code
_entity_poly.pdbx_strand_id
1 'polypeptide(L)'
;MKLTGLFVALCAASSVYGTTVKLYTSPDFKNKCGEVSGGWVSGHEYHNVPSACKDKVQSFEVSVSAIDYGVRLWSKVKPSGEVMCGGSEAGFTTEDWRRPSISSTWNKKINCIEFIG
;
A
#
# COMPACT_ATOMS: atom_id res chain seq x y z
N MET A 1 -51.83 -10.34 -0.29
CA MET A 1 -50.97 -9.32 0.33
C MET A 1 -49.53 -9.77 0.19
N LYS A 2 -48.74 -9.15 -0.70
CA LYS A 2 -47.34 -9.51 -0.94
C LYS A 2 -46.47 -8.54 -0.13
N LEU A 3 -45.79 -9.04 0.90
CA LEU A 3 -44.83 -8.26 1.69
C LEU A 3 -43.67 -7.84 0.79
N THR A 4 -43.52 -6.54 0.61
CA THR A 4 -42.33 -5.88 0.09
C THR A 4 -41.18 -6.07 1.08
N GLY A 5 -40.33 -7.07 0.83
CA GLY A 5 -39.06 -7.24 1.52
C GLY A 5 -38.07 -6.17 1.07
N LEU A 6 -38.05 -5.04 1.76
CA LEU A 6 -37.05 -4.00 1.60
C LEU A 6 -35.74 -4.50 2.23
N PHE A 7 -34.89 -5.15 1.44
CA PHE A 7 -33.52 -5.45 1.85
C PHE A 7 -32.71 -4.16 1.80
N VAL A 8 -32.56 -3.52 2.96
CA VAL A 8 -31.59 -2.45 3.14
C VAL A 8 -30.20 -3.11 3.14
N ALA A 9 -29.50 -3.02 2.01
CA ALA A 9 -28.09 -3.35 1.93
C ALA A 9 -27.30 -2.29 2.72
N LEU A 10 -27.07 -2.56 4.01
CA LEU A 10 -26.04 -1.88 4.78
C LEU A 10 -24.67 -2.36 4.28
N CYS A 11 -24.19 -1.80 3.16
CA CYS A 11 -22.76 -1.75 2.92
C CYS A 11 -22.20 -0.70 3.88
N ALA A 12 -21.97 -1.10 5.12
CA ALA A 12 -21.09 -0.37 6.02
C ALA A 12 -19.68 -0.50 5.46
N ALA A 13 -19.32 0.38 4.52
CA ALA A 13 -17.93 0.76 4.35
C ALA A 13 -17.58 1.60 5.58
N SER A 14 -17.37 0.94 6.71
CA SER A 14 -16.61 1.51 7.81
C SER A 14 -15.17 1.65 7.31
N SER A 15 -14.93 2.66 6.49
CA SER A 15 -13.61 3.08 6.07
C SER A 15 -12.93 3.66 7.30
N VAL A 16 -12.40 2.78 8.13
CA VAL A 16 -11.30 3.14 9.01
C VAL A 16 -10.24 3.68 8.05
N TYR A 17 -9.97 4.99 8.11
CA TYR A 17 -9.01 5.67 7.26
C TYR A 17 -7.62 5.14 7.60
N GLY A 18 -7.27 3.94 7.14
CA GLY A 18 -5.97 3.35 7.36
C GLY A 18 -4.93 3.93 6.41
N THR A 19 -3.67 3.79 6.79
CA THR A 19 -2.56 4.22 5.94
C THR A 19 -2.62 3.55 4.57
N THR A 20 -2.40 4.32 3.51
CA THR A 20 -2.60 3.87 2.13
C THR A 20 -1.39 4.17 1.25
N VAL A 21 -1.05 3.25 0.35
CA VAL A 21 0.03 3.38 -0.62
C VAL A 21 -0.51 3.17 -2.04
N LYS A 22 -0.44 4.22 -2.87
CA LYS A 22 -0.80 4.19 -4.29
C LYS A 22 0.45 4.03 -5.15
N LEU A 23 0.37 3.15 -6.14
CA LEU A 23 1.50 2.77 -7.00
C LEU A 23 1.16 3.00 -8.47
N TYR A 24 2.16 3.46 -9.22
CA TYR A 24 2.01 3.91 -10.59
C TYR A 24 3.13 3.37 -11.47
N THR A 25 2.82 2.93 -12.69
CA THR A 25 3.82 2.41 -13.65
C THR A 25 4.45 3.50 -14.51
N SER A 26 4.11 4.76 -14.26
CA SER A 26 4.71 5.90 -14.94
C SER A 26 5.07 7.01 -13.95
N PRO A 27 6.02 7.89 -14.30
CA PRO A 27 6.28 9.08 -13.51
C PRO A 27 5.05 9.98 -13.37
N ASP A 28 5.11 10.91 -12.42
CA ASP A 28 4.12 11.94 -12.12
C ASP A 28 2.73 11.36 -11.84
N PHE A 29 2.68 10.21 -11.16
CA PHE A 29 1.44 9.56 -10.70
C PHE A 29 0.49 9.16 -11.86
N LYS A 30 1.06 8.85 -13.03
CA LYS A 30 0.32 8.38 -14.20
C LYS A 30 0.24 6.85 -14.22
N ASN A 31 -0.83 6.31 -14.80
CA ASN A 31 -1.05 4.86 -14.95
C ASN A 31 -1.02 4.12 -13.60
N LYS A 32 -2.00 4.42 -12.74
CA LYS A 32 -2.18 3.72 -11.46
C LYS A 32 -2.31 2.22 -11.72
N CYS A 33 -1.44 1.43 -11.10
CA CYS A 33 -1.46 -0.02 -11.23
C CYS A 33 -1.97 -0.73 -9.96
N GLY A 34 -2.09 -0.02 -8.85
CA GLY A 34 -2.49 -0.61 -7.58
C GLY A 34 -2.59 0.38 -6.43
N GLU A 35 -3.30 -0.05 -5.39
CA GLU A 35 -3.40 0.60 -4.10
C GLU A 35 -3.40 -0.49 -3.03
N VAL A 36 -2.70 -0.23 -1.93
CA VAL A 36 -2.64 -1.11 -0.76
C VAL A 36 -2.94 -0.26 0.46
N SER A 37 -3.82 -0.73 1.32
CA SER A 37 -4.18 -0.04 2.57
C SER A 37 -3.92 -0.97 3.75
N GLY A 38 -3.31 -0.43 4.80
CA GLY A 38 -3.22 -1.08 6.10
C GLY A 38 -4.50 -0.83 6.90
N GLY A 39 -4.87 -1.79 7.75
CA GLY A 39 -5.92 -1.58 8.76
C GLY A 39 -5.38 -0.82 9.98
N TRP A 40 -6.10 -0.87 11.11
CA TRP A 40 -5.47 -0.62 12.41
C TRP A 40 -4.41 -1.70 12.65
N VAL A 41 -3.14 -1.33 12.53
CA VAL A 41 -2.02 -2.27 12.73
C VAL A 41 -1.60 -2.26 14.20
N SER A 42 -1.43 -3.43 14.80
CA SER A 42 -0.71 -3.58 16.08
C SER A 42 0.59 -4.33 15.81
N GLY A 43 1.69 -3.61 15.72
CA GLY A 43 2.98 -4.13 15.29
C GLY A 43 3.23 -3.94 13.80
N HIS A 44 3.11 -5.01 13.01
CA HIS A 44 3.52 -5.02 11.60
C HIS A 44 2.51 -5.77 10.73
N GLU A 45 2.11 -5.15 9.62
CA GLU A 45 1.27 -5.75 8.59
C GLU A 45 1.98 -5.69 7.23
N TYR A 46 2.16 -6.84 6.58
CA TYR A 46 2.95 -6.97 5.36
C TYR A 46 2.06 -7.28 4.15
N HIS A 47 2.32 -6.58 3.05
CA HIS A 47 1.58 -6.73 1.80
C HIS A 47 2.51 -6.82 0.60
N ASN A 48 2.19 -7.74 -0.30
CA ASN A 48 2.83 -7.76 -1.62
C ASN A 48 2.31 -6.60 -2.46
N VAL A 49 3.19 -6.03 -3.27
CA VAL A 49 2.76 -5.10 -4.33
C VAL A 49 1.82 -5.83 -5.30
N PRO A 50 0.70 -5.20 -5.73
CA PRO A 50 -0.22 -5.80 -6.69
C PRO A 50 0.50 -6.31 -7.94
N SER A 51 0.05 -7.43 -8.49
CA SER A 51 0.70 -8.10 -9.64
C SER A 51 0.88 -7.18 -10.85
N ALA A 52 -0.05 -6.25 -11.08
CA ALA A 52 0.04 -5.24 -12.14
C ALA A 52 1.19 -4.23 -11.94
N CYS A 53 1.59 -3.98 -10.70
CA CYS A 53 2.66 -3.07 -10.32
C CYS A 53 4.03 -3.73 -10.16
N LYS A 54 4.08 -5.05 -9.96
CA LYS A 54 5.30 -5.79 -9.64
C LYS A 54 6.41 -5.48 -10.64
N ASP A 55 7.59 -5.10 -10.13
CA ASP A 55 8.78 -4.69 -10.89
C ASP A 55 8.60 -3.50 -11.86
N LYS A 56 7.45 -2.80 -11.82
CA LYS A 56 7.09 -1.75 -12.79
C LYS A 56 6.83 -0.39 -12.15
N VAL A 57 6.86 -0.27 -10.82
CA VAL A 57 6.58 1.00 -10.14
C VAL A 57 7.60 2.06 -10.54
N GLN A 58 7.11 3.23 -10.96
CA GLN A 58 7.89 4.40 -11.39
C GLN A 58 7.55 5.67 -10.58
N SER A 59 6.42 5.69 -9.88
CA SER A 59 6.07 6.72 -8.90
C SER A 59 5.10 6.15 -7.86
N PHE A 60 4.97 6.82 -6.71
CA PHE A 60 4.07 6.39 -5.63
C PHE A 60 3.62 7.54 -4.74
N GLU A 61 2.53 7.31 -4.02
CA GLU A 61 2.01 8.20 -2.99
C GLU A 61 1.66 7.38 -1.74
N VAL A 62 2.16 7.81 -0.58
CA VAL A 62 1.79 7.30 0.73
C VAL A 62 0.94 8.36 1.42
N SER A 63 -0.20 7.95 1.95
CA SER A 63 -1.02 8.73 2.87
C SER A 63 -1.02 8.02 4.22
N VAL A 64 -0.33 8.59 5.21
CA VAL A 64 -0.20 7.99 6.55
C VAL A 64 -1.37 8.45 7.41
N SER A 65 -2.04 7.49 8.04
CA SER A 65 -3.11 7.79 8.97
C SER A 65 -2.58 8.14 10.35
N ALA A 66 -3.29 8.99 11.08
CA ALA A 66 -2.92 9.41 12.44
C ALA A 66 -2.87 8.27 13.48
N ILE A 67 -3.43 7.11 13.12
CA ILE A 67 -3.50 5.90 13.97
C ILE A 67 -2.34 4.93 13.73
N ASP A 68 -1.62 5.05 12.61
CA ASP A 68 -0.50 4.17 12.27
C ASP A 68 0.82 4.90 12.51
N TYR A 69 1.85 4.17 12.92
CA TYR A 69 3.19 4.73 13.15
C TYR A 69 3.89 5.09 11.84
N GLY A 70 3.71 4.30 10.78
CA GLY A 70 4.27 4.61 9.47
C GLY A 70 4.24 3.48 8.45
N VAL A 71 4.89 3.73 7.31
CA VAL A 71 5.03 2.78 6.20
C VAL A 71 6.50 2.59 5.86
N ARG A 72 6.89 1.33 5.70
CA ARG A 72 8.16 0.95 5.09
C ARG A 72 7.93 0.26 3.75
N LEU A 73 8.67 0.70 2.73
CA LEU A 73 8.67 0.13 1.39
C LEU A 73 9.91 -0.75 1.21
N TRP A 74 9.74 -1.94 0.64
CA TRP A 74 10.79 -2.95 0.53
C TRP A 74 11.03 -3.40 -0.91
N SER A 75 12.29 -3.72 -1.20
CA SER A 75 12.70 -4.15 -2.54
C SER A 75 12.43 -5.60 -2.89
N LYS A 76 12.19 -6.46 -1.89
CA LYS A 76 11.92 -7.88 -2.11
C LYS A 76 10.82 -8.37 -1.17
N VAL A 77 10.20 -9.46 -1.58
CA VAL A 77 9.42 -10.34 -0.71
C VAL A 77 10.36 -11.44 -0.22
N LYS A 78 10.28 -11.85 1.05
CA LYS A 78 11.11 -12.96 1.54
C LYS A 78 10.72 -14.28 0.83
N PRO A 79 11.67 -15.19 0.58
CA PRO A 79 11.39 -16.47 -0.08
C PRO A 79 10.60 -17.49 0.77
N SER A 80 10.43 -17.25 2.07
CA SER A 80 10.13 -18.30 3.06
C SER A 80 8.66 -18.73 3.18
N GLY A 81 7.79 -18.38 2.23
CA GLY A 81 6.36 -18.77 2.28
C GLY A 81 5.51 -18.03 3.31
N GLU A 82 6.12 -17.23 4.18
CA GLU A 82 5.44 -16.27 5.06
C GLU A 82 5.37 -14.89 4.39
N VAL A 83 4.27 -14.17 4.60
CA VAL A 83 4.07 -12.81 4.08
C VAL A 83 4.99 -11.86 4.85
N MET A 84 6.26 -11.81 4.47
CA MET A 84 7.25 -10.92 5.08
C MET A 84 8.01 -10.18 3.99
N CYS A 85 8.03 -8.86 4.10
CA CYS A 85 8.90 -8.03 3.29
C CYS A 85 10.38 -8.27 3.66
N GLY A 86 11.28 -8.06 2.70
CA GLY A 86 12.72 -8.25 2.95
C GLY A 86 13.61 -7.60 1.89
N GLY A 87 14.90 -7.93 1.96
CA GLY A 87 15.93 -7.30 1.13
C GLY A 87 16.28 -5.90 1.63
N SER A 88 16.62 -4.99 0.71
CA SER A 88 16.92 -3.61 1.05
C SER A 88 15.65 -2.80 1.23
N GLU A 89 15.61 -1.96 2.28
CA GLU A 89 14.58 -0.94 2.46
C GLU A 89 14.66 0.07 1.31
N ALA A 90 13.55 0.28 0.60
CA ALA A 90 13.40 1.30 -0.42
C ALA A 90 13.22 2.69 0.22
N GLY A 91 12.43 2.75 1.29
CA GLY A 91 12.34 3.89 2.20
C GLY A 91 11.34 3.65 3.33
N PHE A 92 11.31 4.56 4.30
CA PHE A 92 10.42 4.58 5.44
C PHE A 92 9.89 6.00 5.66
N THR A 93 8.62 6.13 6.05
CA THR A 93 7.99 7.41 6.39
C THR A 93 6.96 7.23 7.50
N THR A 94 6.80 8.26 8.32
CA THR A 94 5.71 8.41 9.32
C THR A 94 4.72 9.51 8.92
N GLU A 95 4.91 10.10 7.73
CA GLU A 95 4.12 11.20 7.20
C GLU A 95 3.74 10.92 5.74
N ASP A 96 2.78 11.67 5.22
CA ASP A 96 2.43 11.66 3.81
C ASP A 96 3.67 11.85 2.93
N TRP A 97 3.90 10.91 2.03
CA TRP A 97 5.11 10.87 1.24
C TRP A 97 4.80 10.59 -0.22
N ARG A 98 5.12 11.56 -1.08
CA ARG A 98 4.88 11.47 -2.52
C ARG A 98 6.21 11.52 -3.24
N ARG A 99 6.43 10.60 -4.17
CA ARG A 99 7.59 10.64 -5.06
C ARG A 99 7.14 10.55 -6.51
N PRO A 100 7.21 11.66 -7.28
CA PRO A 100 6.76 11.70 -8.67
C PRO A 100 7.66 10.91 -9.62
N SER A 101 8.89 10.57 -9.22
CA SER A 101 9.77 9.73 -10.03
C SER A 101 10.71 8.90 -9.16
N ILE A 102 10.70 7.59 -9.40
CA ILE A 102 11.73 6.65 -8.96
C ILE A 102 12.87 6.76 -9.97
N SER A 103 13.74 7.75 -9.78
CA SER A 103 14.87 8.03 -10.67
C SER A 103 15.82 6.83 -10.80
N SER A 104 16.70 6.87 -11.80
CA SER A 104 17.83 5.93 -11.92
C SER A 104 18.74 5.90 -10.69
N THR A 105 18.80 7.00 -9.93
CA THR A 105 19.56 7.08 -8.66
C THR A 105 18.82 6.42 -7.49
N TRP A 106 17.49 6.34 -7.55
CA TRP A 106 16.71 5.52 -6.63
C TRP A 106 16.47 4.14 -7.24
N ASN A 107 17.55 3.36 -7.40
CA ASN A 107 17.55 2.04 -8.00
C ASN A 107 16.92 0.93 -7.12
N LYS A 108 15.98 1.28 -6.25
CA LYS A 108 15.30 0.35 -5.35
C LYS A 108 13.89 0.13 -5.87
N LYS A 109 13.65 -1.05 -6.44
CA LYS A 109 12.29 -1.50 -6.79
C LYS A 109 11.43 -1.54 -5.53
N ILE A 110 10.12 -1.33 -5.67
CA ILE A 110 9.14 -1.54 -4.59
C ILE A 110 8.38 -2.81 -4.93
N ASN A 111 8.49 -3.83 -4.09
CA ASN A 111 7.84 -5.13 -4.29
C ASN A 111 7.03 -5.58 -3.07
N CYS A 112 7.24 -4.96 -1.91
CA CYS A 112 6.51 -5.27 -0.68
C CYS A 112 6.35 -4.00 0.16
N ILE A 113 5.25 -3.93 0.91
CA ILE A 113 4.84 -2.81 1.75
C ILE A 113 4.63 -3.34 3.16
N GLU A 114 5.19 -2.66 4.14
CA GLU A 114 5.02 -2.93 5.57
C GLU A 114 4.34 -1.71 6.20
N PHE A 115 3.14 -1.90 6.72
CA PHE A 115 2.47 -0.94 7.60
C PHE A 115 2.88 -1.23 9.03
N ILE A 116 3.16 -0.18 9.79
CA ILE A 116 3.68 -0.25 11.17
C ILE A 116 2.72 0.55 12.05
N GLY A 117 2.25 -0.04 13.14
CA GLY A 117 1.32 0.58 14.11
C GLY A 117 1.62 0.18 15.55
#